data_AF-A0AAU7X5X0-F1
#
_entry.id   AF-A0AAU7X5X0-F1
#
_cell.length_a   1.000
_cell.length_b   1.000
_cell.length_c   1.000
_cell.angle_alpha   90.00
_cell.angle_beta   90.00
_cell.angle_gamma   90.00
#
_symmetry.space_group_name_H-M   'P 1'
#
loop_
_entity.id
_entity.type
_entity.pdbx_description
1 polymer ?
#
loop_
_entity_poly.entity_id
_entity_poly.type
_entity_poly.pdbx_seq_one_letter_code
_entity_poly.pdbx_strand_id
1 'polypeptide(L)'
;MVNLFDGGPKSAIEVAFGKGGFAPMKKVERKDPFVVELYARNEATKKPWVKPANASHLWELPLPRNLPAGTHRVTVRATDEYGRTAVDSMVLEVLG
;
A
#
# COMPACT_ATOMS: atom_id res chain seq x y z
N MET A 1 -1.19 3.31 0.81
CA MET A 1 -0.46 2.08 1.15
C MET A 1 -0.85 1.01 0.16
N VAL A 2 0.09 0.18 -0.28
CA VAL A 2 -0.14 -0.93 -1.21
C VAL A 2 0.45 -2.20 -0.61
N ASN A 3 -0.27 -3.30 -0.75
CA ASN A 3 0.20 -4.64 -0.39
C ASN A 3 0.68 -5.35 -1.67
N LEU A 4 1.97 -5.66 -1.77
CA LEU A 4 2.52 -6.51 -2.83
C LEU A 4 3.03 -7.81 -2.21
N PHE A 5 2.24 -8.86 -2.37
CA PHE A 5 2.60 -10.21 -1.95
C PHE A 5 3.55 -10.85 -2.97
N ASP A 6 4.39 -11.76 -2.49
CA ASP A 6 5.39 -12.47 -3.31
C ASP A 6 6.38 -11.53 -4.04
N GLY A 7 6.61 -10.34 -3.48
CA GLY A 7 7.61 -9.40 -3.97
C GLY A 7 9.02 -9.75 -3.49
N GLY A 8 10.01 -9.57 -4.36
CA GLY A 8 11.42 -9.77 -4.07
C GLY A 8 12.22 -8.46 -3.93
N PRO A 9 13.55 -8.54 -3.75
CA PRO A 9 14.42 -7.38 -3.65
C PRO A 9 14.42 -6.44 -4.86
N LYS A 10 14.08 -6.94 -6.06
CA LYS A 10 13.99 -6.15 -7.29
C LYS A 10 12.57 -5.66 -7.58
N SER A 11 11.59 -6.05 -6.78
CA SER A 11 10.23 -5.55 -6.95
C SER A 11 10.17 -4.05 -6.69
N ALA A 12 9.37 -3.35 -7.48
CA ALA A 12 9.18 -1.91 -7.39
C ALA A 12 7.70 -1.58 -7.51
N ILE A 13 7.26 -0.55 -6.80
CA ILE A 13 5.91 0.00 -6.95
C ILE A 13 6.01 1.49 -7.23
N GLU A 14 5.20 1.94 -8.17
CA GLU A 14 5.08 3.34 -8.54
C GLU A 14 3.61 3.74 -8.53
N VAL A 15 3.33 5.01 -8.22
CA VAL A 15 1.97 5.54 -8.15
C VAL A 15 1.86 6.88 -8.87
N ALA A 16 0.78 7.07 -9.61
CA ALA A 16 0.42 8.33 -10.25
C ALA A 16 -0.94 8.82 -9.73
N PHE A 17 -1.08 10.13 -9.59
CA PHE A 17 -2.32 10.80 -9.17
C PHE A 17 -2.86 11.65 -10.32
N GLY A 18 -4.08 11.37 -10.76
CA GLY A 18 -4.73 12.05 -11.88
C GLY A 18 -3.91 11.95 -13.17
N LYS A 19 -3.50 13.10 -13.71
CA LYS A 19 -2.63 13.21 -14.90
C LYS A 19 -1.15 13.40 -14.56
N GLY A 20 -0.78 13.26 -13.28
CA GLY A 20 0.60 13.37 -12.83
C GLY A 20 1.48 12.20 -13.29
N GLY A 21 2.80 12.38 -13.16
CA GLY A 21 3.77 11.30 -13.41
C GLY A 21 3.76 10.24 -12.32
N PHE A 22 4.31 9.07 -12.64
CA PHE A 22 4.55 8.01 -11.65
C PHE A 22 5.67 8.42 -10.70
N ALA A 23 5.44 8.23 -9.40
CA ALA A 23 6.42 8.41 -8.34
C ALA A 23 6.67 7.07 -7.63
N PRO A 24 7.91 6.73 -7.27
CA PRO A 24 8.23 5.47 -6.61
C PRO A 24 7.67 5.45 -5.17
N MET A 25 7.08 4.32 -4.78
CA MET A 25 6.72 4.04 -3.39
C MET A 25 7.90 3.44 -2.64
N LYS A 26 7.92 3.59 -1.31
CA LYS A 26 8.94 3.01 -0.44
C LYS A 26 8.43 1.70 0.18
N LYS A 27 9.22 0.63 0.06
CA LYS A 27 9.00 -0.60 0.83
C LYS A 27 9.26 -0.33 2.32
N VAL A 28 8.34 -0.74 3.18
CA VAL A 28 8.44 -0.53 4.63
C VAL A 28 8.21 -1.81 5.39
N GLU A 29 9.01 -2.00 6.44
CA GLU A 29 8.89 -3.12 7.35
C GLU A 29 8.23 -2.65 8.65
N ARG A 30 6.95 -2.94 8.80
CA ARG A 30 6.17 -2.61 9.99
C ARG A 30 5.02 -3.60 10.16
N LYS A 31 4.39 -3.61 11.34
CA LYS A 31 3.14 -4.35 11.54
C LYS A 31 2.08 -3.86 10.57
N ASP A 32 1.44 -4.77 9.85
CA ASP A 32 0.34 -4.46 8.95
C ASP A 32 -0.85 -3.90 9.76
N PRO A 33 -1.31 -2.66 9.48
CA PRO A 33 -2.45 -2.06 10.16
C PRO A 33 -3.71 -2.94 10.13
N PHE A 34 -3.96 -3.64 9.02
CA PHE A 34 -5.09 -4.55 8.90
C PHE A 34 -4.97 -5.72 9.88
N VAL A 35 -3.78 -6.31 10.01
CA VAL A 35 -3.54 -7.42 10.94
C VAL A 35 -3.62 -6.96 12.39
N VAL A 36 -3.10 -5.77 12.69
CA VAL A 36 -3.22 -5.15 14.03
C VAL A 36 -4.69 -5.01 14.40
N GLU A 37 -5.50 -4.45 13.51
CA GLU A 37 -6.92 -4.25 13.76
C GLU A 37 -7.70 -5.57 13.81
N LEU A 38 -7.40 -6.52 12.92
CA LEU A 38 -8.01 -7.84 12.90
C LEU A 38 -7.81 -8.56 14.25
N TYR A 39 -6.61 -8.51 14.81
CA TYR A 39 -6.32 -9.17 16.08
C TYR A 39 -6.99 -8.46 17.26
N ALA A 40 -7.01 -7.12 17.25
CA ALA A 40 -7.70 -6.34 18.27
C ALA A 40 -9.21 -6.65 18.29
N ARG A 41 -9.86 -6.74 17.11
CA ARG A 41 -11.28 -7.09 16.98
C ARG A 41 -11.61 -8.51 17.45
N ASN A 42 -10.63 -9.41 17.48
CA ASN A 42 -10.79 -10.82 17.82
C ASN A 42 -10.07 -11.21 19.12
N GLU A 43 -9.84 -10.27 20.04
CA GLU A 43 -9.06 -10.50 21.26
C GLU A 43 -9.61 -11.69 22.10
N ALA A 44 -10.93 -11.83 22.16
CA ALA A 44 -11.60 -12.89 22.93
C ALA A 44 -11.47 -14.30 22.32
N THR A 45 -11.21 -14.41 21.01
CA THR A 45 -11.22 -15.70 20.29
C THR A 45 -9.85 -16.09 19.75
N LYS A 46 -8.94 -15.14 19.58
CA LYS A 46 -7.57 -15.43 19.12
C LYS A 46 -6.80 -16.22 20.17
N LYS A 47 -5.83 -17.02 19.71
CA LYS A 47 -4.91 -17.70 20.62
C LYS A 47 -4.04 -16.66 21.35
N PRO A 48 -3.76 -16.81 22.66
CA PRO A 48 -3.01 -15.81 23.44
C PRO A 48 -1.61 -15.49 22.90
N TRP A 49 -0.97 -16.45 22.22
CA TRP A 49 0.36 -16.29 21.64
C TRP A 49 0.37 -15.60 20.26
N VAL A 50 -0.80 -15.39 19.64
CA VAL A 50 -0.90 -14.76 18.33
C VAL A 50 -0.77 -13.24 18.48
N LYS A 51 0.26 -12.68 17.84
CA LYS A 51 0.61 -11.25 17.86
C LYS A 51 0.95 -10.77 16.44
N PRO A 52 0.66 -9.50 16.08
CA PRO A 52 1.03 -8.99 14.78
C PRO A 52 2.55 -8.91 14.65
N ALA A 53 3.09 -9.45 13.57
CA ALA A 53 4.51 -9.36 13.22
C ALA A 53 4.74 -8.28 12.17
N ASN A 54 6.00 -7.92 11.94
CA ASN A 54 6.35 -7.04 10.83
C ASN A 54 6.05 -7.73 9.49
N ALA A 55 5.49 -6.96 8.56
CA ALA A 55 5.17 -7.39 7.21
C ALA A 55 6.24 -6.90 6.23
N SER A 56 6.59 -7.76 5.27
CA SER A 56 7.53 -7.45 4.18
C SER A 56 6.85 -7.01 2.89
N HIS A 57 5.52 -7.08 2.83
CA HIS A 57 4.71 -6.78 1.64
C HIS A 57 4.17 -5.34 1.57
N LEU A 58 4.54 -4.48 2.54
CA LEU A 58 3.99 -3.13 2.65
C LEU A 58 4.80 -2.10 1.86
N TRP A 59 4.10 -1.29 1.08
CA TRP A 59 4.64 -0.15 0.37
C TRP A 59 3.85 1.12 0.70
N GLU A 60 4.56 2.22 0.93
CA GLU A 60 3.94 3.49 1.26
C GLU A 60 4.52 4.66 0.48
N LEU A 61 3.66 5.66 0.28
CA LEU A 61 4.02 6.97 -0.23
C LEU A 61 3.07 7.97 0.44
N PRO A 62 3.60 9.06 1.03
CA PRO A 62 2.76 10.15 1.54
C PRO A 62 1.95 10.77 0.41
N LEU A 63 0.67 11.05 0.65
CA LEU A 63 -0.15 11.76 -0.33
C LEU A 63 0.47 13.13 -0.67
N PRO A 64 0.50 13.54 -1.94
CA PRO A 64 0.97 14.87 -2.33
C PRO A 64 0.18 15.95 -1.59
N ARG A 65 0.88 16.87 -0.92
CA ARG A 65 0.26 17.95 -0.11
C ARG A 65 -0.51 18.97 -0.95
N ASN A 66 -0.17 19.07 -2.22
CA ASN A 66 -0.76 20.00 -3.19
C ASN A 66 -1.79 19.31 -4.10
N LEU A 67 -2.35 18.17 -3.68
CA LEU A 67 -3.44 17.53 -4.40
C LEU A 67 -4.70 18.40 -4.24
N PRO A 68 -5.25 19.00 -5.32
CA PRO A 68 -6.39 19.90 -5.20
C PRO A 68 -7.64 19.14 -4.78
N ALA A 69 -8.61 19.84 -4.19
CA ALA A 69 -9.93 19.27 -3.91
C ALA A 69 -10.58 18.71 -5.20
N GLY A 70 -11.34 17.62 -5.05
CA GLY A 70 -12.01 16.93 -6.13
C GLY A 70 -11.61 15.46 -6.28
N THR A 71 -12.05 14.85 -7.37
CA THR A 71 -11.89 13.41 -7.64
C THR A 71 -10.65 13.13 -8.47
N HIS A 72 -9.77 12.27 -7.96
CA HIS A 72 -8.53 11.86 -8.59
C HIS A 72 -8.51 10.36 -8.82
N ARG A 73 -8.07 9.93 -10.01
CA ARG A 73 -7.69 8.54 -10.23
C ARG A 73 -6.30 8.32 -9.65
N VAL A 74 -6.15 7.37 -8.75
CA VAL A 74 -4.86 6.87 -8.28
C VAL A 74 -4.53 5.62 -9.07
N THR A 75 -3.45 5.63 -9.84
CA THR A 75 -2.98 4.48 -10.62
C THR A 75 -1.72 3.94 -9.99
N VAL A 76 -1.71 2.65 -9.66
CA VAL A 76 -0.54 1.95 -9.12
C VAL A 76 -0.01 1.01 -10.17
N ARG A 77 1.31 0.99 -10.35
CA ARG A 77 2.03 0.00 -11.16
C ARG A 77 2.99 -0.75 -10.27
N ALA A 78 2.83 -2.06 -10.19
CA ALA A 78 3.76 -2.97 -9.53
C ALA A 78 4.60 -3.68 -10.60
N THR A 79 5.91 -3.75 -10.37
CA THR A 79 6.85 -4.53 -11.15
C THR A 79 7.42 -5.60 -10.22
N ASP A 80 7.32 -6.88 -10.61
CA ASP A 80 7.81 -7.99 -9.79
C ASP A 80 9.32 -8.26 -9.97
N GLU A 81 9.82 -9.29 -9.30
CA GLU A 81 11.24 -9.70 -9.36
C GLU A 81 11.74 -10.06 -10.77
N TYR A 82 10.82 -10.41 -11.68
CA TYR A 82 11.11 -10.83 -13.05
C TYR A 82 10.80 -9.74 -14.09
N GLY A 83 10.47 -8.53 -13.65
CA GLY A 83 10.13 -7.40 -14.52
C GLY A 83 8.72 -7.44 -15.11
N ARG A 84 7.85 -8.34 -14.64
CA ARG A 84 6.44 -8.37 -15.06
C ARG A 84 5.69 -7.26 -14.36
N THR A 85 4.78 -6.61 -15.09
CA THR A 85 4.03 -5.47 -14.56
C THR A 85 2.55 -5.80 -14.36
N ALA A 86 2.01 -5.32 -13.25
CA ALA A 86 0.58 -5.29 -12.97
C ALA A 86 0.17 -3.85 -12.68
N VAL A 87 -1.02 -3.45 -13.15
CA VAL A 87 -1.56 -2.10 -12.96
C VAL A 87 -2.94 -2.20 -12.33
N ASP A 88 -3.17 -1.39 -11.31
CA ASP A 88 -4.47 -1.26 -10.67
C ASP A 88 -4.82 0.23 -10.47
N SER A 89 -6.09 0.54 -10.24
CA SER A 89 -6.54 1.91 -10.04
C SER A 89 -7.68 2.02 -9.06
N MET A 90 -7.67 3.10 -8.27
CA MET A 90 -8.78 3.49 -7.41
C MET A 90 -9.14 4.96 -7.61
N VAL A 91 -10.30 5.35 -7.08
CA VAL A 91 -10.73 6.74 -7.00
C VAL A 91 -10.43 7.28 -5.60
N LEU A 92 -9.82 8.45 -5.53
CA LEU A 92 -9.57 9.23 -4.33
C LEU A 92 -10.31 10.56 -4.43
N GLU A 93 -11.20 10.83 -3.49
CA GLU A 93 -11.83 12.13 -3.35
C GLU A 93 -11.10 12.94 -2.27
N VAL A 94 -10.71 14.16 -2.61
CA VAL A 94 -10.12 15.13 -1.69
C VAL A 94 -11.17 16.18 -1.39
N LEU A 95 -11.59 16.25 -0.14
CA LEU A 95 -12.51 17.27 0.35
C LEU A 95 -11.73 18.56 0.68
N GLY A 96 -12.33 19.71 0.37
CA GLY A 96 -11.79 21.04 0.65
C GLY A 96 -12.19 21.58 2.02
#